data_AF-A0A813LMR3-F1
#
_entry.id   AF-A0A813LMR3-F1
#
_cell.length_a   1.000
_cell.length_b   1.000
_cell.length_c   1.000
_cell.angle_alpha   90.00
_cell.angle_beta   90.00
_cell.angle_gamma   90.00
#
_symmetry.space_group_name_H-M   'P 1'
#
loop_
_entity.id
_entity.type
_entity.pdbx_description
1 polymer ?
#
loop_
_entity_poly.entity_id
_entity_poly.type
_entity_poly.pdbx_seq_one_letter_code
_entity_poly.pdbx_strand_id
1 'polypeptide(L)'
;MPAARSQGGVSQFDDPSDVDILCAEFLSQVRLRTRDGYDEALRLSETILAIEPENRMVKEYQVVIRKFLKTMGERVAEAISADRDPNRTPSEVSTESERGESEEEEETFEDHVSEVASEPFSPR
;
A
#
# COMPACT_ATOMS: atom_id res chain seq x y z
N MET A 1 11.84 21.65 52.27
CA MET A 1 11.96 21.48 50.81
C MET A 1 11.55 20.05 50.44
N PRO A 2 10.34 19.80 49.94
CA PRO A 2 10.08 18.60 49.13
C PRO A 2 9.89 19.01 47.67
N ALA A 3 10.86 18.62 46.85
CA ALA A 3 10.71 18.52 45.41
C ALA A 3 10.41 17.06 45.09
N ALA A 4 9.33 16.82 44.35
CA ALA A 4 9.24 15.78 43.33
C ALA A 4 7.80 15.78 42.80
N ARG A 5 7.58 16.65 41.81
CA ARG A 5 6.54 16.39 40.81
C ARG A 5 7.00 15.14 40.04
N SER A 6 6.50 13.98 40.41
CA SER A 6 6.57 12.83 39.49
C SER A 6 5.43 13.00 38.50
N GLN A 7 5.79 13.49 37.32
CA GLN A 7 4.92 13.52 36.15
C GLN A 7 4.48 12.09 35.87
N GLY A 8 3.19 11.82 36.08
CA GLY A 8 2.55 10.63 35.52
C GLY A 8 2.63 10.75 34.01
N GLY A 9 3.56 10.00 33.40
CA GLY A 9 3.57 9.75 31.96
C GLY A 9 2.35 8.93 31.61
N VAL A 10 1.24 9.60 31.33
CA VAL A 10 0.16 9.01 30.55
C VAL A 10 0.70 8.85 29.14
N SER A 11 1.12 7.63 28.79
CA SER A 11 1.08 7.17 27.40
C SER A 11 -0.39 7.19 27.00
N GLN A 12 -0.81 8.33 26.47
CA GLN A 12 -2.11 8.52 25.86
C GLN A 12 -2.08 7.70 24.56
N PHE A 13 -2.61 6.48 24.63
CA PHE A 13 -3.15 5.84 23.44
C PHE A 13 -4.38 6.66 23.06
N ASP A 14 -4.17 7.82 22.44
CA ASP A 14 -5.25 8.59 21.85
C ASP A 14 -5.86 7.71 20.76
N ASP A 15 -7.19 7.53 20.84
CA ASP A 15 -7.94 6.86 19.81
C ASP A 15 -7.63 7.52 18.45
N PRO A 16 -7.40 6.74 17.38
CA PRO A 16 -7.10 7.30 16.07
C PRO A 16 -8.26 8.21 15.66
N SER A 17 -7.94 9.40 15.16
CA SER A 17 -8.99 10.29 14.68
C SER A 17 -9.68 9.66 13.47
N ASP A 18 -10.91 10.09 13.19
CA ASP A 18 -11.64 9.65 12.00
C ASP A 18 -10.82 9.88 10.71
N VAL A 19 -9.99 10.92 10.68
CA VAL A 19 -9.10 11.21 9.53
C VAL A 19 -7.96 10.19 9.43
N ASP A 20 -7.41 9.73 10.56
CA ASP A 20 -6.37 8.71 10.57
C ASP A 20 -6.90 7.37 10.05
N ILE A 21 -8.14 7.03 10.44
CA ILE A 21 -8.84 5.84 9.94
C ILE A 21 -9.05 5.95 8.43
N LEU A 22 -9.57 7.08 7.94
CA LEU A 22 -9.76 7.31 6.52
C LEU A 22 -8.44 7.28 5.74
N CYS A 23 -7.35 7.82 6.32
CA CYS A 23 -6.02 7.76 5.71
C CYS A 23 -5.49 6.31 5.65
N ALA A 24 -5.73 5.49 6.67
CA ALA A 24 -5.35 4.09 6.65
C ALA A 24 -6.13 3.30 5.58
N GLU A 25 -7.44 3.52 5.48
CA GLU A 25 -8.29 2.93 4.43
C GLU A 25 -7.84 3.38 3.03
N PHE A 26 -7.58 4.68 2.85
CA PHE A 26 -7.04 5.23 1.61
C PHE A 26 -5.75 4.52 1.18
N LEU A 27 -4.78 4.39 2.09
CA LEU A 27 -3.53 3.71 1.80
C LEU A 27 -3.72 2.21 1.52
N SER A 28 -4.68 1.56 2.19
CA SER A 28 -5.04 0.18 1.91
C SER A 28 -5.54 0.02 0.46
N GLN A 29 -6.44 0.89 0.01
CA GLN A 29 -6.95 0.89 -1.37
C GLN A 29 -5.84 1.14 -2.40
N VAL A 30 -4.91 2.07 -2.12
CA VAL A 30 -3.75 2.32 -2.98
C VAL A 30 -2.82 1.11 -3.08
N ARG A 31 -2.65 0.36 -1.99
CA ARG A 31 -1.81 -0.85 -1.95
C ARG A 31 -2.37 -2.02 -2.76
N LEU A 32 -3.68 -2.09 -2.98
CA LEU A 32 -4.30 -3.11 -3.82
C LEU A 32 -3.83 -3.02 -5.28
N ARG A 33 -3.45 -1.82 -5.74
CA ARG A 33 -2.99 -1.55 -7.13
C ARG A 33 -3.97 -2.05 -8.20
N THR A 34 -5.26 -2.09 -7.88
CA THR A 34 -6.33 -2.40 -8.82
C THR A 34 -6.99 -1.12 -9.29
N ARG A 35 -7.68 -1.18 -10.44
CA ARG A 35 -8.46 -0.05 -10.94
C ARG A 35 -9.52 0.39 -9.92
N ASP A 36 -10.31 -0.56 -9.42
CA ASP A 36 -11.36 -0.28 -8.43
C ASP A 36 -10.80 0.29 -7.12
N GLY A 37 -9.65 -0.22 -6.67
CA GLY A 37 -8.97 0.31 -5.48
C GLY A 37 -8.49 1.74 -5.69
N TYR A 38 -7.98 2.07 -6.86
CA TYR A 38 -7.60 3.45 -7.20
C TYR A 38 -8.80 4.40 -7.32
N ASP A 39 -9.92 3.94 -7.89
CA ASP A 39 -11.15 4.72 -7.96
C ASP A 39 -11.72 4.98 -6.55
N GLU A 40 -11.71 3.97 -5.66
CA GLU A 40 -12.14 4.13 -4.27
C GLU A 40 -11.19 5.02 -3.47
N ALA A 41 -9.88 4.87 -3.67
CA ALA A 41 -8.88 5.75 -3.07
C ALA A 41 -9.11 7.23 -3.46
N LEU A 42 -9.51 7.50 -4.71
CA LEU A 42 -9.86 8.87 -5.11
C LEU A 42 -11.10 9.39 -4.38
N ARG A 43 -12.13 8.57 -4.12
CA ARG A 43 -13.29 9.00 -3.33
C ARG A 43 -12.90 9.31 -1.88
N LEU A 44 -12.13 8.42 -1.24
CA LEU A 44 -11.63 8.64 0.11
C LEU A 44 -10.77 9.91 0.19
N SER A 45 -9.97 10.18 -0.84
CA SER A 45 -9.14 11.38 -0.90
C SER A 45 -9.96 12.69 -0.88
N GLU A 46 -11.15 12.71 -1.49
CA GLU A 46 -12.03 13.88 -1.47
C GLU A 46 -12.60 14.11 -0.06
N THR A 47 -13.00 13.02 0.61
CA THR A 47 -13.48 13.07 2.00
C THR A 47 -12.38 13.55 2.95
N ILE A 48 -11.15 13.01 2.83
CA ILE A 48 -10.02 13.43 3.67
C ILE A 48 -9.70 14.91 3.45
N LEU A 49 -9.66 15.37 2.19
CA LEU A 49 -9.36 16.78 1.88
C LEU A 49 -10.50 17.74 2.27
N ALA A 50 -11.72 17.26 2.41
CA ALA A 50 -12.82 18.06 2.96
C ALA A 50 -12.62 18.36 4.46
N ILE A 51 -11.98 17.44 5.19
CA ILE A 51 -11.68 17.58 6.62
C ILE A 51 -10.32 18.29 6.81
N GLU A 52 -9.31 17.89 6.05
CA GLU A 52 -7.95 18.43 6.06
C GLU A 52 -7.51 18.93 4.67
N PRO A 53 -7.92 20.14 4.28
CA PRO A 53 -7.60 20.70 2.97
C PRO A 53 -6.10 20.86 2.72
N GLU A 54 -5.28 20.90 3.77
CA GLU A 54 -3.83 21.06 3.69
C GLU A 54 -3.06 19.74 3.65
N ASN A 55 -3.74 18.59 3.70
CA ASN A 55 -3.11 17.28 3.68
C ASN A 55 -2.36 17.05 2.35
N ARG A 56 -1.04 17.27 2.37
CA ARG A 56 -0.18 17.21 1.17
C ARG A 56 -0.03 15.80 0.64
N MET A 57 0.05 14.81 1.54
CA MET A 57 0.19 13.41 1.18
C MET A 57 -0.94 12.98 0.25
N VAL A 58 -2.19 13.24 0.63
CA VAL A 58 -3.36 12.86 -0.17
C VAL A 58 -3.37 13.55 -1.54
N LYS A 59 -2.99 14.83 -1.62
CA LYS A 59 -2.88 15.57 -2.89
C LYS A 59 -1.84 14.96 -3.83
N GLU A 60 -0.67 14.60 -3.30
CA GLU A 60 0.40 13.99 -4.09
C GLU A 60 -0.05 12.62 -4.63
N TYR A 61 -0.68 11.80 -3.78
CA TYR A 61 -1.23 10.52 -4.22
C TYR A 61 -2.34 10.68 -5.27
N GLN A 62 -3.22 11.69 -5.19
CA GLN A 62 -4.21 11.94 -6.25
C GLN A 62 -3.56 12.10 -7.62
N VAL A 63 -2.43 12.82 -7.71
CA VAL A 63 -1.71 13.01 -8.98
C VAL A 63 -1.14 11.70 -9.48
N VAL A 64 -0.54 10.90 -8.59
CA VAL A 64 0.06 9.60 -8.93
C VAL A 64 -1.00 8.58 -9.36
N ILE A 65 -2.09 8.46 -8.59
CA ILE A 65 -3.21 7.54 -8.88
C ILE A 65 -3.82 7.84 -10.25
N ARG A 66 -4.06 9.12 -10.56
CA ARG A 66 -4.61 9.52 -11.88
C ARG A 66 -3.69 9.14 -13.04
N LYS A 67 -2.36 9.24 -12.86
CA LYS A 67 -1.39 8.77 -13.86
C LYS A 67 -1.48 7.26 -14.06
N PHE A 68 -1.57 6.48 -12.97
CA PHE A 68 -1.71 5.03 -13.07
C PHE A 68 -3.00 4.60 -13.76
N LEU A 69 -4.14 5.21 -13.41
CA LEU A 69 -5.42 4.93 -14.05
C LEU A 69 -5.39 5.23 -15.56
N LYS A 70 -4.73 6.32 -15.96
CA LYS A 70 -4.54 6.64 -17.39
C LYS A 70 -3.75 5.55 -18.10
N THR A 71 -2.59 5.16 -17.56
CA THR A 71 -1.74 4.12 -18.15
C THR A 71 -2.42 2.74 -18.19
N MET A 72 -3.18 2.39 -17.15
CA MET A 72 -3.98 1.16 -17.14
C MET A 72 -5.08 1.18 -18.21
N GLY A 73 -5.76 2.33 -18.38
CA GLY A 73 -6.77 2.51 -19.42
C GLY A 73 -6.19 2.40 -20.84
N GLU A 74 -4.99 2.93 -21.07
CA GLU A 74 -4.29 2.85 -22.36
C GLU A 74 -3.94 1.40 -22.72
N ARG A 75 -3.42 0.59 -21.78
CA ARG A 75 -3.12 -0.84 -22.02
C ARG A 75 -4.36 -1.66 -22.34
N VAL A 76 -5.48 -1.38 -21.66
CA VAL A 76 -6.76 -2.06 -21.93
C VAL A 76 -7.30 -1.68 -23.31
N ALA A 77 -7.19 -0.40 -23.69
CA ALA A 77 -7.61 0.06 -25.02
C ALA A 77 -6.78 -0.58 -26.15
N GLU A 78 -5.47 -0.75 -25.95
CA GLU A 78 -4.58 -1.44 -26.88
C GLU A 78 -4.93 -2.92 -27.03
N ALA A 79 -5.17 -3.64 -25.91
CA ALA A 79 -5.59 -5.04 -25.93
C ALA A 79 -6.93 -5.26 -26.65
N ILE A 80 -7.92 -4.38 -26.44
CA ILE A 80 -9.21 -4.44 -27.12
C ILE A 80 -9.07 -4.14 -28.63
N SER A 81 -8.13 -3.27 -29.00
CA SER A 81 -7.89 -2.93 -30.40
C SER A 81 -7.18 -4.07 -31.14
N ALA A 82 -6.30 -4.82 -30.47
CA ALA A 82 -5.65 -6.00 -31.03
C ALA A 82 -6.60 -7.20 -31.21
N ASP A 83 -7.61 -7.35 -30.35
CA ASP A 83 -8.61 -8.43 -30.45
C ASP A 83 -9.62 -8.21 -31.59
N ARG A 84 -9.72 -6.98 -32.12
CA ARG A 84 -10.62 -6.60 -33.21
C ARG A 84 -9.99 -6.73 -34.60
N ASP A 85 -8.87 -7.43 -34.78
CA ASP A 85 -8.29 -7.65 -36.11
C ASP A 85 -9.18 -8.60 -36.94
N PRO A 86 -9.89 -8.10 -37.96
CA PRO A 86 -10.77 -8.91 -38.79
C PRO A 86 -10.00 -9.86 -39.73
N ASN A 87 -8.66 -9.83 -39.75
CA ASN A 87 -7.81 -10.77 -40.48
C ASN A 87 -7.35 -11.98 -39.65
N ARG A 88 -7.78 -12.12 -38.39
CA ARG A 88 -7.65 -13.40 -37.67
C ARG A 88 -8.61 -14.41 -38.31
N THR A 89 -8.11 -15.17 -39.27
CA THR A 89 -8.85 -16.31 -39.82
C THR A 89 -9.19 -17.29 -38.68
N PRO A 90 -10.46 -17.70 -38.51
CA PRO A 90 -10.90 -18.60 -37.43
C PRO A 90 -10.53 -20.08 -37.70
N SER A 91 -9.28 -20.33 -38.07
CA SER A 91 -8.71 -21.67 -38.26
C SER A 91 -7.23 -21.59 -37.96
N GLU A 92 -6.87 -21.75 -36.68
CA GLU A 92 -5.76 -22.61 -36.23
C GLU A 92 -5.69 -22.54 -34.71
N VAL A 93 -6.31 -23.54 -34.10
CA VAL A 93 -6.11 -23.92 -32.71
C VAL A 93 -4.70 -24.51 -32.62
N SER A 94 -3.73 -23.74 -32.15
CA SER A 94 -2.47 -24.30 -31.63
C SER A 94 -2.54 -24.32 -30.11
N THR A 95 -2.94 -25.47 -29.59
CA THR A 95 -2.60 -25.92 -28.25
C THR A 95 -1.09 -26.07 -28.16
N GLU A 96 -0.40 -25.09 -27.58
CA GLU A 96 0.98 -25.27 -27.09
C GLU A 96 1.04 -24.81 -25.64
N SER A 97 0.84 -25.79 -24.75
CA SER A 97 1.32 -25.75 -23.38
C SER A 97 2.84 -25.91 -23.41
N GLU A 98 3.59 -24.87 -23.05
CA GLU A 98 4.96 -24.98 -22.50
C GLU A 98 5.10 -23.86 -21.45
N ARG A 99 4.87 -24.14 -20.16
CA ARG A 99 5.87 -24.51 -19.15
C ARG A 99 7.14 -23.65 -19.21
N GLY A 100 7.23 -22.72 -18.26
CA GLY A 100 8.46 -22.02 -17.89
C GLY A 100 8.42 -21.71 -16.40
N GLU A 101 9.04 -22.59 -15.61
CA GLU A 101 9.41 -22.37 -14.22
C GLU A 101 10.34 -21.15 -14.15
N SER A 102 10.11 -20.25 -13.19
CA SER A 102 11.09 -19.22 -12.81
C SER A 102 11.04 -19.08 -11.30
N GLU A 103 11.82 -19.97 -10.71
CA GLU A 103 12.86 -19.74 -9.70
C GLU A 103 12.57 -18.72 -8.60
N GLU A 104 12.52 -19.29 -7.40
CA GLU A 104 12.56 -18.70 -6.08
C GLU A 104 13.88 -17.93 -5.90
N GLU A 105 13.81 -16.64 -5.52
CA GLU A 105 14.90 -15.92 -4.88
C GLU A 105 14.47 -15.54 -3.45
N GLU A 106 14.87 -16.41 -2.53
CA GLU A 106 15.59 -16.09 -1.29
C GLU A 106 15.44 -14.68 -0.70
N GLU A 107 14.70 -14.56 0.41
CA GLU A 107 15.15 -13.70 1.51
C GLU A 107 14.82 -14.39 2.84
N THR A 108 15.73 -15.27 3.26
CA THR A 108 15.81 -15.76 4.64
C THR A 108 16.12 -14.57 5.54
N PHE A 109 15.08 -14.02 6.18
CA PHE A 109 15.23 -13.06 7.26
C PHE A 109 15.71 -13.81 8.52
N GLU A 110 17.00 -14.12 8.58
CA GLU A 110 17.68 -14.48 9.83
C GLU A 110 17.80 -13.22 10.70
N ASP A 111 16.71 -12.87 11.40
CA ASP A 111 16.80 -11.95 12.53
C ASP A 111 17.51 -12.70 13.67
N HIS A 112 18.82 -12.50 13.72
CA HIS A 112 19.65 -12.90 14.84
C HIS A 112 19.14 -12.20 16.11
N VAL A 113 18.35 -12.92 16.89
CA VAL A 113 18.06 -12.59 18.29
C VAL A 113 19.40 -12.53 19.04
N SER A 114 19.91 -11.31 19.20
CA SER A 114 21.10 -11.05 20.00
C SER A 114 20.69 -11.13 21.47
N GLU A 115 20.97 -12.27 22.09
CA GLU A 115 20.87 -12.48 23.54
C GLU A 115 21.82 -11.51 24.24
N VAL A 116 21.31 -10.37 24.72
CA VAL A 116 22.07 -9.45 25.58
C VAL A 116 22.23 -10.11 26.94
N ALA A 117 23.46 -10.55 27.23
CA ALA A 117 23.89 -11.03 28.52
C ALA A 117 23.51 -10.02 29.62
N SER A 118 22.58 -10.42 30.49
CA SER A 118 22.26 -9.67 31.68
C SER A 118 23.43 -9.77 32.66
N GLU A 119 24.11 -8.65 32.94
CA GLU A 119 25.16 -8.57 33.96
C GLU A 119 24.62 -9.00 35.33
N PRO A 120 25.34 -9.86 36.07
CA PRO A 120 24.92 -10.26 37.41
C PRO A 120 25.06 -9.09 38.38
N PHE A 121 23.92 -8.69 38.92
CA PHE A 121 23.77 -7.79 40.07
C PHE A 121 24.67 -8.27 41.22
N SER A 122 25.67 -7.48 41.61
CA SER A 122 26.42 -7.69 42.86
C SER A 122 25.82 -6.80 43.96
N PRO A 123 25.13 -7.36 44.96
CA PRO A 123 24.77 -6.60 46.15
C PRO A 123 26.00 -6.45 47.06
N ARG A 124 26.20 -5.24 47.57
CA ARG A 124 27.13 -4.95 48.68
C ARG A 124 26.53 -5.37 50.01
#